data_AF-A0A5C9C7U4-F1
#
_entry.id   AF-A0A5C9C7U4-F1
#
_cell.length_a   1.000
_cell.length_b   1.000
_cell.length_c   1.000
_cell.angle_alpha   90.00
_cell.angle_beta   90.00
_cell.angle_gamma   90.00
#
_symmetry.space_group_name_H-M   'P 1'
#
loop_
_entity.id
_entity.type
_entity.pdbx_description
1 polymer ?
#
loop_
_entity_poly.entity_id
_entity_poly.type
_entity_poly.pdbx_seq_one_letter_code
_entity_poly.pdbx_strand_id
1 'polypeptide(L)'
;MKYWLTILSCAVLFFVACNNSSNEYIAAENGLDAGREFIASSNQGDFSKAGFYMIQDPSNIGLLADAEKNYRALDKEGRQILRQASINIKSVTEPTDSTVLLTYGISGDTATKNLWMIKQKGNWLVDFKKTFK
;
A
#
# COMPACT_ATOMS: atom_id res chain seq x y z
N MET A 1 -5.83 45.72 -50.31
CA MET A 1 -6.88 45.99 -49.30
C MET A 1 -6.95 44.73 -48.42
N LYS A 2 -6.38 44.73 -47.21
CA LYS A 2 -6.88 45.32 -45.95
C LYS A 2 -7.70 44.28 -45.14
N TYR A 3 -6.95 43.56 -44.29
CA TYR A 3 -7.25 42.86 -43.02
C TYR A 3 -8.41 41.85 -42.88
N TRP A 4 -8.10 40.85 -42.03
CA TRP A 4 -8.94 40.37 -40.92
C TRP A 4 -9.69 39.05 -41.13
N LEU A 5 -9.16 37.95 -40.57
CA LEU A 5 -9.76 37.27 -39.41
C LEU A 5 -8.83 36.13 -38.95
N THR A 6 -8.06 36.41 -37.90
CA THR A 6 -7.51 35.41 -37.00
C THR A 6 -8.63 34.79 -36.14
N ILE A 7 -8.28 33.68 -35.48
CA ILE A 7 -8.98 33.01 -34.36
C ILE A 7 -9.86 31.83 -34.79
N LEU A 8 -9.29 30.61 -34.71
CA LEU A 8 -9.72 29.62 -33.71
C LEU A 8 -8.71 28.46 -33.67
N SER A 9 -7.55 28.74 -33.08
CA SER A 9 -6.68 27.69 -32.54
C SER A 9 -7.40 27.08 -31.34
N CYS A 10 -8.21 26.05 -31.57
CA CYS A 10 -8.75 25.22 -30.50
C CYS A 10 -7.71 24.13 -30.19
N ALA A 11 -6.64 24.56 -29.53
CA ALA A 11 -5.70 23.67 -28.87
C ALA A 11 -6.45 22.96 -27.75
N VAL A 12 -6.98 21.78 -28.05
CA VAL A 12 -7.44 20.83 -27.03
C VAL A 12 -6.20 20.20 -26.41
N LEU A 13 -5.57 20.94 -25.50
CA LEU A 13 -4.65 20.37 -24.53
C LEU A 13 -5.49 19.59 -23.53
N PHE A 14 -5.69 18.30 -23.80
CA PHE A 14 -6.10 17.38 -22.75
C PHE A 14 -5.03 17.42 -21.68
N PHE A 15 -5.42 17.95 -20.52
CA PHE A 15 -4.68 17.89 -19.28
C PHE A 15 -4.37 16.42 -18.98
N VAL A 16 -3.15 15.97 -19.31
CA VAL A 16 -2.54 14.83 -18.64
C VAL A 16 -2.26 15.30 -17.23
N ALA A 17 -3.24 15.13 -16.34
CA ALA A 17 -3.02 15.20 -14.92
C ALA A 17 -2.17 13.97 -14.53
N CYS A 18 -0.85 14.06 -14.77
CA CYS A 18 0.11 13.22 -14.07
C CYS A 18 0.07 13.67 -12.61
N ASN A 19 -0.80 13.04 -11.83
CA ASN A 19 -0.80 13.14 -10.37
C ASN A 19 0.39 12.32 -9.84
N ASN A 20 1.61 12.66 -10.26
CA ASN A 20 2.83 12.13 -9.68
C ASN A 20 3.14 12.98 -8.46
N SER A 21 2.35 12.80 -7.41
CA SER A 21 2.84 13.03 -6.06
C SER A 21 3.94 12.00 -5.86
N SER A 22 5.17 12.33 -6.27
CA SER A 22 6.34 11.52 -5.97
C SER A 22 6.64 11.69 -4.48
N ASN A 23 5.78 11.12 -3.65
CA ASN A 23 6.24 10.62 -2.37
C ASN A 23 7.26 9.55 -2.75
N GLU A 24 8.54 9.91 -2.74
CA GLU A 24 9.62 8.95 -2.90
C GLU A 24 9.63 8.08 -1.65
N TYR A 25 8.76 7.07 -1.66
CA TYR A 25 8.80 6.01 -0.67
C TYR A 25 10.10 5.22 -0.90
N ILE A 26 10.79 4.92 0.19
CA ILE A 26 12.06 4.21 0.13
C ILE A 26 11.76 2.71 0.04
N ALA A 27 12.39 2.02 -0.90
CA ALA A 27 12.28 0.58 -1.03
C ALA A 27 12.69 -0.12 0.27
N ALA A 28 11.97 -1.17 0.64
CA ALA A 28 12.24 -1.90 1.88
C ALA A 28 13.62 -2.58 1.84
N GLU A 29 14.33 -2.53 2.97
CA GLU A 29 15.67 -3.12 3.10
C GLU A 29 15.63 -4.66 3.07
N ASN A 30 14.56 -5.24 3.61
CA ASN A 30 14.36 -6.70 3.69
C ASN A 30 12.86 -7.04 3.74
N GLY A 31 12.55 -8.34 3.76
CA GLY A 31 11.17 -8.82 3.79
C GLY A 31 10.40 -8.38 5.04
N LEU A 32 11.03 -8.39 6.21
CA LEU A 32 10.39 -7.94 7.45
C LEU A 32 10.06 -6.44 7.41
N ASP A 33 10.97 -5.64 6.87
CA ASP A 33 10.79 -4.20 6.70
C ASP A 33 9.60 -3.89 5.77
N ALA A 34 9.51 -4.55 4.62
CA ALA A 34 8.36 -4.42 3.70
C ALA A 34 7.02 -4.73 4.40
N GLY A 35 6.99 -5.81 5.18
CA GLY A 35 5.79 -6.19 5.94
C GLY A 35 5.41 -5.16 7.00
N ARG A 36 6.39 -4.63 7.75
CA ARG A 36 6.17 -3.60 8.77
C ARG A 36 5.64 -2.31 8.14
N GLU A 37 6.25 -1.85 7.06
CA GLU A 37 5.84 -0.63 6.37
C GLU A 37 4.43 -0.77 5.79
N PHE A 38 4.10 -1.91 5.17
CA PHE A 38 2.76 -2.20 4.68
C PHE A 38 1.70 -2.17 5.80
N ILE A 39 1.95 -2.86 6.93
CA ILE A 39 1.00 -2.91 8.05
C ILE A 39 0.85 -1.53 8.69
N ALA A 40 1.96 -0.86 8.96
CA ALA A 40 1.96 0.43 9.65
C ALA A 40 1.25 1.51 8.82
N SER A 41 1.53 1.59 7.52
CA SER A 41 0.86 2.53 6.61
C SER A 41 -0.64 2.23 6.47
N SER A 42 -1.03 0.96 6.38
CA SER A 42 -2.44 0.54 6.39
C SER A 42 -3.17 0.99 7.67
N ASN A 43 -2.55 0.79 8.85
CA ASN A 43 -3.12 1.21 10.13
C ASN A 43 -3.18 2.74 10.29
N GLN A 44 -2.24 3.46 9.66
CA GLN A 44 -2.22 4.92 9.63
C GLN A 44 -3.24 5.51 8.65
N GLY A 45 -3.80 4.69 7.76
CA GLY A 45 -4.70 5.12 6.69
C GLY A 45 -3.98 5.71 5.47
N ASP A 46 -2.68 5.45 5.34
CA ASP A 46 -1.86 5.79 4.16
C ASP A 46 -1.79 4.57 3.23
N PHE A 47 -2.91 4.30 2.54
CA PHE A 47 -3.01 3.18 1.62
C PHE A 47 -2.20 3.37 0.34
N SER A 48 -1.80 4.62 0.01
CA SER A 48 -0.84 4.88 -1.06
C SER A 48 0.54 4.34 -0.72
N LYS A 49 1.03 4.62 0.50
CA LYS A 49 2.27 4.03 1.02
C LYS A 49 2.15 2.52 1.19
N ALA A 50 1.03 2.01 1.71
CA ALA A 50 0.82 0.55 1.81
C ALA A 50 0.91 -0.13 0.43
N GLY A 51 0.28 0.47 -0.58
CA GLY A 51 0.35 0.01 -1.96
C GLY A 51 1.79 -0.05 -2.47
N PHE A 52 2.63 0.93 -2.17
CA PHE A 52 4.03 0.92 -2.60
C PHE A 52 4.82 -0.31 -2.12
N TYR A 53 4.56 -0.81 -0.90
CA TYR A 53 5.21 -2.02 -0.36
C TYR A 53 4.50 -3.32 -0.75
N MET A 54 3.57 -3.30 -1.69
CA MET A 54 2.77 -4.45 -2.12
C MET A 54 3.02 -4.80 -3.59
N ILE A 55 2.87 -6.08 -3.93
CA ILE A 55 2.87 -6.52 -5.34
C ILE A 55 1.69 -5.88 -6.09
N GLN A 56 1.99 -5.26 -7.22
CA GLN A 56 1.02 -4.51 -8.06
C GLN A 56 0.24 -5.42 -9.02
N ASP A 57 -0.45 -6.43 -8.49
CA ASP A 57 -1.37 -7.25 -9.28
C ASP A 57 -2.84 -6.99 -8.92
N PRO A 58 -3.79 -7.30 -9.83
CA PRO A 58 -5.20 -6.94 -9.62
C PRO A 58 -5.82 -7.52 -8.34
N SER A 59 -5.40 -8.72 -7.91
CA SER A 59 -5.95 -9.35 -6.71
C SER A 59 -5.46 -8.64 -5.45
N ASN A 60 -4.17 -8.31 -5.40
CA ASN A 60 -3.58 -7.57 -4.30
C ASN A 60 -4.15 -6.14 -4.20
N ILE A 61 -4.30 -5.46 -5.34
CA ILE A 61 -4.92 -4.13 -5.42
C ILE A 61 -6.37 -4.16 -4.92
N GLY A 62 -7.17 -5.15 -5.35
CA GLY A 62 -8.55 -5.29 -4.89
C GLY A 62 -8.65 -5.47 -3.37
N LEU A 63 -7.83 -6.35 -2.80
CA LEU A 63 -7.80 -6.57 -1.35
C LEU A 63 -7.36 -5.33 -0.57
N LEU A 64 -6.39 -4.56 -1.09
CA LEU A 64 -5.97 -3.30 -0.46
C LEU A 64 -7.09 -2.26 -0.50
N ALA A 65 -7.83 -2.17 -1.60
CA ALA A 65 -8.97 -1.27 -1.73
C ALA A 65 -10.10 -1.64 -0.75
N ASP A 66 -10.35 -2.94 -0.53
CA ASP A 66 -11.30 -3.41 0.48
C ASP A 66 -10.82 -3.07 1.90
N ALA A 67 -9.52 -3.25 2.18
CA ALA A 67 -8.91 -2.85 3.45
C ALA A 67 -9.05 -1.34 3.69
N GLU A 68 -8.82 -0.52 2.66
CA GLU A 68 -9.04 0.93 2.73
C GLU A 68 -10.50 1.26 3.02
N LYS A 69 -11.43 0.69 2.25
CA LYS A 69 -12.87 0.91 2.44
C LYS A 69 -13.28 0.60 3.88
N ASN A 70 -12.81 -0.53 4.42
CA ASN A 70 -13.08 -0.93 5.80
C ASN A 70 -12.50 0.08 6.81
N TYR A 71 -11.25 0.52 6.61
CA TYR A 71 -10.63 1.54 7.46
C TYR A 71 -11.41 2.88 7.43
N ARG A 72 -11.85 3.32 6.24
CA ARG A 72 -12.59 4.58 6.06
C ARG A 72 -14.00 4.51 6.64
N ALA A 73 -14.60 3.32 6.71
CA ALA A 73 -15.91 3.09 7.33
C ALA A 73 -15.90 3.17 8.87
N LEU A 74 -14.73 3.03 9.51
CA LEU A 74 -14.60 3.26 10.94
C LEU A 74 -14.88 4.73 11.29
N ASP A 75 -15.40 4.97 12.48
CA ASP A 75 -15.53 6.32 13.03
C ASP A 75 -14.16 6.90 13.43
N LYS A 76 -14.19 8.08 14.07
CA LYS A 76 -12.96 8.76 14.50
C LYS A 76 -12.20 7.93 15.54
N GLU A 77 -12.91 7.35 16.52
CA GLU A 77 -12.30 6.54 17.58
C GLU A 77 -11.68 5.26 17.02
N GLY A 78 -12.40 4.52 16.17
CA GLY A 78 -11.91 3.28 15.55
C GLY A 78 -10.63 3.50 14.73
N ARG A 79 -10.57 4.57 13.93
CA ARG A 79 -9.34 4.94 13.20
C ARG A 79 -8.20 5.35 14.14
N GLN A 80 -8.52 6.02 15.25
CA GLN A 80 -7.52 6.41 16.23
C GLN A 80 -6.91 5.21 16.93
N ILE A 81 -7.73 4.21 17.28
CA ILE A 81 -7.26 2.94 17.84
C ILE A 81 -6.26 2.28 16.89
N LEU A 82 -6.59 2.15 15.61
CA LEU A 82 -5.68 1.55 14.62
C LEU A 82 -4.36 2.33 14.48
N ARG A 83 -4.42 3.67 14.43
CA ARG A 83 -3.23 4.53 14.33
C ARG A 83 -2.29 4.40 15.52
N GLN A 84 -2.84 4.15 16.71
CA GLN A 84 -2.07 4.01 17.94
C GLN A 84 -1.64 2.56 18.22
N ALA A 85 -2.15 1.61 17.45
CA ALA A 85 -1.90 0.21 17.72
C ALA A 85 -0.47 -0.21 17.38
N SER A 86 0.13 -1.02 18.24
CA SER A 86 1.44 -1.60 18.03
C SER A 86 1.35 -2.93 17.27
N ILE A 87 2.37 -3.20 16.44
CA ILE A 87 2.56 -4.49 15.78
C ILE A 87 3.31 -5.41 16.74
N ASN A 88 2.67 -6.51 17.12
CA ASN A 88 3.24 -7.54 17.97
C ASN A 88 3.72 -8.71 17.12
N ILE A 89 5.02 -8.74 16.78
CA ILE A 89 5.63 -9.84 16.02
C ILE A 89 5.59 -11.11 16.87
N LYS A 90 5.04 -12.20 16.30
CA LYS A 90 4.98 -13.51 16.94
C LYS A 90 6.05 -14.46 16.40
N SER A 91 6.24 -14.47 15.09
CA SER A 91 7.32 -15.22 14.44
C SER A 91 7.67 -14.61 13.09
N VAL A 92 8.93 -14.81 12.69
CA VAL A 92 9.41 -14.54 11.33
C VAL A 92 10.05 -15.82 10.83
N THR A 93 9.64 -16.28 9.66
CA THR A 93 10.19 -17.47 9.01
C THR A 93 10.62 -17.11 7.61
N GLU A 94 11.73 -17.66 7.15
CA GLU A 94 12.26 -17.43 5.80
C GLU A 94 12.30 -18.78 5.05
N PRO A 95 11.17 -19.25 4.48
CA PRO A 95 11.15 -20.55 3.81
C PRO A 95 12.14 -20.67 2.66
N THR A 96 12.55 -19.53 2.08
CA THR A 96 13.53 -19.39 1.01
C THR A 96 14.20 -18.02 1.10
N ASP A 97 15.32 -17.82 0.43
CA ASP A 97 16.00 -16.51 0.31
C ASP A 97 15.17 -15.40 -0.36
N SER A 98 14.02 -15.75 -0.95
CA SER A 98 13.12 -14.82 -1.64
C SER A 98 11.71 -14.78 -1.04
N THR A 99 11.51 -15.38 0.13
CA THR A 99 10.20 -15.43 0.79
C THR A 99 10.34 -15.29 2.29
N VAL A 100 9.57 -14.38 2.88
CA VAL A 100 9.45 -14.22 4.33
C VAL A 100 7.98 -14.36 4.73
N LEU A 101 7.72 -15.12 5.78
CA LEU A 101 6.42 -15.23 6.44
C LEU A 101 6.53 -14.52 7.81
N LEU A 102 5.75 -13.47 7.97
CA LEU A 102 5.56 -12.77 9.25
C LEU A 102 4.24 -13.18 9.87
N THR A 103 4.29 -13.70 11.10
CA THR A 103 3.11 -13.89 11.94
C THR A 103 3.07 -12.78 12.99
N TYR A 104 1.96 -12.07 13.09
CA TYR A 104 1.83 -10.91 13.97
C TYR A 104 0.42 -10.77 14.54
N GLY A 105 0.31 -9.97 15.60
CA GLY A 105 -0.96 -9.44 16.10
C GLY A 105 -0.89 -7.91 16.18
N ILE A 106 -2.04 -7.28 16.38
CA ILE A 106 -2.15 -5.83 16.61
C ILE A 106 -2.63 -5.61 18.04
N SER A 107 -2.07 -4.66 18.78
CA SER A 107 -2.55 -4.38 20.14
C SER A 107 -4.03 -4.00 20.15
N GLY A 108 -4.81 -4.60 21.05
CA GLY A 108 -6.27 -4.39 21.10
C GLY A 108 -7.06 -5.28 20.14
N ASP A 109 -6.38 -6.09 19.31
CA ASP A 109 -6.96 -7.16 18.49
C ASP A 109 -6.47 -8.52 19.03
N THR A 110 -7.37 -9.50 19.11
CA THR A 110 -7.02 -10.88 19.51
C THR A 110 -6.62 -11.75 18.32
N ALA A 111 -6.90 -11.28 17.10
CA ALA A 111 -6.58 -12.02 15.89
C ALA A 111 -5.06 -12.08 15.64
N THR A 112 -4.60 -13.29 15.32
CA THR A 112 -3.25 -13.50 14.79
C THR A 112 -3.34 -13.53 13.26
N LYS A 113 -2.45 -12.79 12.60
CA LYS A 113 -2.43 -12.58 11.15
C LYS A 113 -1.10 -13.04 10.58
N ASN A 114 -1.15 -13.58 9.37
CA ASN A 114 0.03 -13.96 8.59
C ASN A 114 0.24 -12.96 7.46
N LEU A 115 1.47 -12.62 7.15
CA LEU A 115 1.82 -11.77 6.01
C LEU A 115 2.99 -12.37 5.26
N TRP A 116 2.85 -12.48 3.95
CA TRP A 116 3.88 -13.01 3.07
C TRP A 116 4.57 -11.86 2.35
N MET A 117 5.90 -11.87 2.38
CA MET A 117 6.74 -10.96 1.61
C MET A 117 7.58 -11.77 0.64
N ILE A 118 7.64 -11.31 -0.61
CA ILE A 118 8.31 -11.98 -1.72
C ILE A 118 9.30 -11.01 -2.34
N LYS A 119 10.51 -11.49 -2.60
CA LYS A 119 11.53 -10.72 -3.34
C LYS A 119 11.26 -10.81 -4.84
N GLN A 120 10.91 -9.69 -5.47
CA GLN A 120 10.70 -9.59 -6.92
C GLN A 120 11.61 -8.53 -7.53
N LYS A 121 12.44 -8.95 -8.49
CA LYS A 121 13.39 -8.07 -9.20
C LYS A 121 14.26 -7.22 -8.25
N GLY A 122 14.67 -7.81 -7.14
CA GLY A 122 15.48 -7.15 -6.10
C GLY A 122 14.70 -6.43 -5.00
N ASN A 123 13.40 -6.18 -5.18
CA ASN A 123 12.57 -5.49 -4.20
C ASN A 123 11.78 -6.47 -3.33
N TRP A 124 11.70 -6.19 -2.02
CA TRP A 124 10.82 -6.93 -1.12
C TRP A 124 9.43 -6.30 -1.12
N LEU A 125 8.41 -7.11 -1.46
CA LEU A 125 7.02 -6.67 -1.58
C LEU A 125 6.09 -7.66 -0.88
N VAL A 126 4.98 -7.14 -0.34
CA VAL A 126 3.92 -7.94 0.27
C VAL A 126 3.06 -8.60 -0.81
N ASP A 127 2.85 -9.91 -0.67
CA ASP A 127 1.85 -10.67 -1.43
C ASP A 127 0.56 -10.80 -0.61
N PHE A 128 -0.25 -9.74 -0.63
CA PHE A 128 -1.38 -9.60 0.30
C PHE A 128 -2.46 -10.68 0.12
N LYS A 129 -2.70 -11.16 -1.10
CA LYS A 129 -3.65 -12.25 -1.39
C LYS A 129 -3.23 -13.57 -0.79
N LYS A 130 -1.93 -13.79 -0.59
CA LYS A 130 -1.40 -15.03 -0.01
C LYS A 130 -1.66 -15.10 1.49
N THR A 131 -1.93 -13.98 2.16
CA THR A 131 -2.39 -13.94 3.56
C THR A 131 -3.73 -14.65 3.79
N PHE A 132 -4.58 -14.75 2.76
CA PHE A 132 -5.94 -15.28 2.86
C PHE A 132 -6.09 -16.71 2.30
N LYS A 133 -5.00 -17.37 1.93
CA LYS A 133 -4.99 -18.70 1.29
C LYS A 133 -4.31 -19.75 2.15
#